data_AF-A0A2D8MWA5-F1
#
_entry.id   AF-A0A2D8MWA5-F1
#
_cell.length_a   1.000
_cell.length_b   1.000
_cell.length_c   1.000
_cell.angle_alpha   90.00
_cell.angle_beta   90.00
_cell.angle_gamma   90.00
#
_symmetry.space_group_name_H-M   'P 1'
#
loop_
_entity.id
_entity.type
_entity.pdbx_description
1 polymer ?
#
loop_
_entity_poly.entity_id
_entity_poly.type
_entity_poly.pdbx_seq_one_letter_code
_entity_poly.pdbx_strand_id
1 'polypeptide(L)'
;MKKRKKTDDNFEVKMEMTPMIDCVFLLIMFFILTTQITVNIEDVVLPFALEGKVQQHKDTNELMLILNVRKNRKNAKPSDRSGEIVYQARVYNPKELKAKLDDEVAYDAAPPPRGRGRTKEEGPNGVQLSRLEILIRYDKSVRSEYLRQIFEQCQKAGIYKLKLATTQPEG
;
A
#
# COMPACT_ATOMS: atom_id res chain seq x y z
N MET A 1 78.72 41.78 -20.52
CA MET A 1 78.36 40.45 -19.97
C MET A 1 77.35 40.65 -18.83
N LYS A 2 76.09 40.24 -19.01
CA LYS A 2 75.02 40.37 -18.01
C LYS A 2 74.53 38.95 -17.70
N LYS A 3 74.93 38.39 -16.56
CA LYS A 3 74.59 37.02 -16.15
C LYS A 3 73.11 36.97 -15.75
N ARG A 4 72.31 36.16 -16.46
CA ARG A 4 70.92 35.83 -16.09
C ARG A 4 70.94 34.91 -14.86
N LYS A 5 70.21 35.29 -13.82
CA LYS A 5 69.95 34.49 -12.62
C LYS A 5 68.88 33.43 -12.97
N LYS A 6 69.21 32.15 -12.81
CA LYS A 6 68.29 31.02 -12.97
C LYS A 6 67.53 30.87 -11.65
N THR A 7 66.21 30.95 -11.69
CA THR A 7 65.31 30.65 -10.56
C THR A 7 64.84 29.22 -10.72
N ASP A 8 65.17 28.35 -9.76
CA ASP A 8 64.60 27.01 -9.61
C ASP A 8 63.17 27.15 -9.07
N ASP A 9 62.19 26.90 -9.93
CA ASP A 9 60.78 26.86 -9.57
C ASP A 9 60.37 25.39 -9.41
N ASN A 10 60.84 24.77 -8.33
CA ASN A 10 60.39 23.44 -7.94
C ASN A 10 59.10 23.61 -7.13
N PHE A 11 58.01 23.91 -7.83
CA PHE A 11 56.67 24.01 -7.24
C PHE A 11 56.19 22.59 -6.90
N GLU A 12 56.51 22.13 -5.70
CA GLU A 12 56.05 20.85 -5.18
C GLU A 12 54.53 20.96 -4.95
N VAL A 13 53.73 20.59 -5.96
CA VAL A 13 52.26 20.56 -5.87
C VAL A 13 51.86 19.46 -4.90
N LYS A 14 51.78 19.81 -3.62
CA LYS A 14 51.31 18.93 -2.55
C LYS A 14 49.80 18.76 -2.72
N MET A 15 49.35 17.60 -3.20
CA MET A 15 47.91 17.32 -3.29
C MET A 15 47.27 17.45 -1.91
N GLU A 16 46.21 18.25 -1.82
CA GLU A 16 45.41 18.37 -0.61
C GLU A 16 44.53 17.11 -0.48
N MET A 17 44.82 16.27 0.50
CA MET A 17 44.09 15.02 0.74
C MET A 17 42.69 15.27 1.32
N THR A 18 42.50 16.39 2.02
CA THR A 18 41.24 16.78 2.69
C THR A 18 40.04 16.84 1.73
N PRO A 19 40.10 17.55 0.57
CA PRO A 19 38.99 17.57 -0.38
C PRO A 19 38.74 16.20 -1.04
N MET A 20 39.78 15.38 -1.24
CA MET A 20 39.61 14.04 -1.82
C MET A 20 38.89 13.08 -0.86
N ILE A 21 39.22 13.14 0.44
CA ILE A 21 38.56 12.33 1.47
C ILE A 21 37.08 12.71 1.57
N ASP A 22 36.74 14.00 1.54
CA ASP A 22 35.36 14.46 1.61
C ASP A 22 34.53 13.94 0.42
N CYS A 23 35.07 14.05 -0.80
CA CYS A 23 34.41 13.55 -2.00
C CYS A 23 34.18 12.03 -1.97
N VAL A 24 35.16 11.24 -1.52
CA VAL A 24 35.02 9.78 -1.41
C VAL A 24 34.06 9.40 -0.27
N PHE A 25 34.10 10.12 0.84
CA PHE A 25 33.20 9.89 1.97
C PHE A 25 31.73 10.15 1.60
N LEU A 26 31.45 11.24 0.89
CA LEU A 26 30.12 11.55 0.36
C LEU A 26 29.63 10.47 -0.61
N LEU A 27 30.51 9.94 -1.47
CA LEU A 27 30.16 8.84 -2.38
C LEU A 27 29.82 7.55 -1.61
N ILE A 28 30.61 7.18 -0.60
CA ILE A 28 30.36 5.99 0.22
C ILE A 28 29.04 6.14 1.01
N MET A 29 28.80 7.30 1.62
CA MET A 29 27.55 7.57 2.33
C MET A 29 26.34 7.48 1.38
N PHE A 30 26.46 8.02 0.16
CA PHE A 30 25.42 7.91 -0.86
C PHE A 30 25.12 6.45 -1.22
N PHE A 31 26.15 5.62 -1.45
CA PHE A 31 25.94 4.19 -1.74
C PHE A 31 25.34 3.42 -0.57
N ILE A 32 25.77 3.69 0.67
CA ILE A 32 25.21 3.05 1.87
C ILE A 32 23.74 3.44 2.07
N LEU A 33 23.39 4.72 1.91
CA LEU A 33 22.01 5.19 2.08
C LEU A 33 21.09 4.68 0.96
N THR A 34 21.57 4.67 -0.30
CA THR A 34 20.76 4.22 -1.44
C THR A 34 20.55 2.70 -1.46
N THR A 35 21.51 1.91 -0.98
CA THR A 35 21.35 0.45 -0.87
C THR A 35 20.28 0.07 0.14
N GLN A 36 20.18 0.76 1.29
CA GLN A 36 19.13 0.49 2.28
C GLN A 36 17.71 0.83 1.79
N ILE A 37 17.55 1.80 0.90
CA ILE A 37 16.21 2.22 0.41
C ILE A 37 15.56 1.14 -0.47
N THR A 38 16.34 0.27 -1.12
CA THR A 38 15.81 -0.76 -2.03
C THR A 38 15.37 -2.06 -1.35
N VAL A 39 15.68 -2.25 -0.06
CA VAL A 39 15.47 -3.54 0.63
C VAL A 39 14.11 -3.65 1.32
N ASN A 40 13.36 -2.54 1.44
CA ASN A 40 11.99 -2.58 1.97
C ASN A 40 10.94 -2.82 0.86
N ILE A 41 11.22 -3.76 -0.04
CA ILE A 41 10.18 -4.38 -0.85
C ILE A 41 9.75 -5.58 -0.02
N GLU A 42 8.70 -5.38 0.77
CA GLU A 42 8.06 -6.46 1.52
C GLU A 42 7.53 -7.47 0.49
N ASP A 43 8.13 -8.66 0.43
CA ASP A 43 7.68 -9.74 -0.44
C ASP A 43 6.30 -10.20 0.06
N VAL A 44 5.26 -9.60 -0.51
CA VAL A 44 3.89 -10.07 -0.35
C VAL A 44 3.80 -11.41 -1.08
N VAL A 45 4.03 -12.50 -0.34
CA VAL A 45 3.75 -13.85 -0.81
C VAL A 45 2.25 -13.95 -1.01
N LEU A 46 1.81 -13.79 -2.25
CA LEU A 46 0.44 -14.09 -2.65
C LEU A 46 0.30 -15.62 -2.65
N PRO A 47 -0.48 -16.23 -1.74
CA PRO A 47 -0.73 -17.66 -1.80
C PRO A 47 -1.44 -17.98 -3.10
N PHE A 48 -0.84 -18.85 -3.93
CA PHE A 48 -1.51 -19.39 -5.10
C PHE A 48 -2.62 -20.34 -4.67
N ALA A 49 -3.88 -19.98 -4.96
CA ALA A 49 -5.03 -20.85 -4.75
C ALA A 49 -5.31 -21.66 -6.03
N LEU A 50 -4.61 -22.78 -6.20
CA LEU A 50 -4.85 -23.73 -7.30
C LEU A 50 -6.16 -24.52 -7.13
N GLU A 51 -6.72 -24.54 -5.91
CA GLU A 51 -8.04 -25.10 -5.65
C GLU A 51 -8.84 -24.13 -4.78
N GLY A 52 -10.02 -23.72 -5.28
CA GLY A 52 -11.01 -22.96 -4.53
C GLY A 52 -11.70 -23.83 -3.48
N LYS A 53 -10.95 -24.40 -2.54
CA LYS A 53 -11.55 -24.85 -1.28
C LYS A 53 -11.85 -23.59 -0.48
N VAL A 54 -13.13 -23.37 -0.18
CA VAL A 54 -13.56 -22.39 0.81
C VAL A 54 -12.66 -22.60 2.02
N GLN A 55 -11.73 -21.67 2.26
CA GLN A 55 -10.87 -21.76 3.44
C GLN A 55 -11.81 -21.67 4.64
N GLN A 56 -12.16 -22.81 5.20
CA GLN A 56 -12.58 -22.88 6.58
C GLN A 56 -11.32 -22.47 7.34
N HIS A 57 -11.25 -21.20 7.74
CA HIS A 57 -10.18 -20.68 8.57
C HIS A 57 -10.06 -21.61 9.77
N LYS A 58 -9.02 -22.45 9.77
CA LYS A 58 -8.54 -23.11 10.98
C LYS A 58 -7.93 -22.00 11.83
N ASP A 59 -8.61 -21.69 12.92
CA ASP A 59 -8.06 -20.96 14.07
C ASP A 59 -7.53 -19.54 13.81
N THR A 60 -8.38 -18.56 13.52
CA THR A 60 -8.10 -17.19 14.00
C THR A 60 -9.38 -16.38 14.12
N ASN A 61 -9.51 -15.66 15.23
CA ASN A 61 -10.54 -14.67 15.51
C ASN A 61 -10.35 -13.42 14.62
N GLU A 62 -10.06 -13.58 13.32
CA GLU A 62 -9.88 -12.52 12.34
C GLU A 62 -11.05 -12.54 11.36
N LEU A 63 -11.66 -11.38 11.15
CA LEU A 63 -12.85 -11.25 10.30
C LEU A 63 -12.42 -10.73 8.95
N MET A 64 -12.74 -11.51 7.93
CA MET A 64 -12.45 -11.20 6.55
C MET A 64 -13.74 -10.82 5.82
N LEU A 65 -13.88 -9.55 5.47
CA LEU A 65 -14.99 -9.03 4.68
C LEU A 65 -14.66 -9.17 3.20
N ILE A 66 -15.54 -9.81 2.42
CA ILE A 66 -15.30 -10.02 0.98
C ILE A 66 -16.08 -8.98 0.18
N LEU A 67 -15.37 -8.08 -0.50
CA LEU A 67 -15.93 -7.11 -1.44
C LEU A 67 -15.69 -7.60 -2.87
N ASN A 68 -16.76 -7.84 -3.62
CA ASN A 68 -16.65 -8.17 -5.04
C ASN A 68 -16.80 -6.89 -5.87
N VAL A 69 -15.92 -6.66 -6.83
CA VAL A 69 -15.90 -5.49 -7.69
C VAL A 69 -15.94 -5.94 -9.14
N ARG A 70 -17.00 -5.55 -9.83
CA ARG A 70 -17.21 -5.91 -11.25
C ARG A 70 -17.51 -4.69 -12.08
N LYS A 71 -17.40 -4.81 -13.39
CA LYS A 71 -17.79 -3.73 -14.30
C LYS A 71 -19.32 -3.58 -14.32
N ASN A 72 -19.82 -2.35 -14.20
CA ASN A 72 -21.25 -2.08 -14.36
C ASN A 72 -21.68 -2.40 -15.81
N ARG A 73 -22.69 -3.26 -15.96
CA ARG A 73 -23.15 -3.77 -17.26
C ARG A 73 -24.35 -3.01 -17.82
N LYS A 74 -24.98 -2.10 -17.06
CA LYS A 74 -26.22 -1.43 -17.46
C LYS A 74 -25.98 0.06 -17.77
N ASN A 75 -26.18 0.45 -19.04
CA ASN A 75 -26.44 1.81 -19.53
C ASN A 75 -25.73 2.97 -18.79
N ALA A 76 -24.43 2.84 -18.54
CA ALA A 76 -23.67 3.95 -18.02
C ALA A 76 -23.38 4.92 -19.18
N LYS A 77 -23.82 6.18 -19.04
CA LYS A 77 -23.33 7.29 -19.87
C LYS A 77 -21.79 7.22 -19.88
N PRO A 78 -21.11 7.64 -20.96
CA PRO A 78 -19.64 7.50 -21.10
C PRO A 78 -18.81 8.18 -19.98
N SER A 79 -19.44 8.97 -19.11
CA SER A 79 -18.90 9.56 -17.89
C SER A 79 -18.90 8.63 -16.66
N ASP A 80 -19.78 7.62 -16.60
CA ASP A 80 -19.87 6.65 -15.51
C ASP A 80 -19.04 5.41 -15.84
N ARG A 81 -17.72 5.55 -15.77
CA ARG A 81 -16.80 4.39 -15.74
C ARG A 81 -16.77 3.77 -14.34
N SER A 82 -17.93 3.73 -13.66
CA SER A 82 -18.09 3.20 -12.33
C SER A 82 -18.21 1.68 -12.40
N GLY A 83 -17.35 0.97 -11.67
CA GLY A 83 -17.66 -0.42 -11.34
C GLY A 83 -18.90 -0.49 -10.44
N GLU A 84 -19.36 -1.70 -10.17
CA GLU A 84 -20.30 -2.01 -9.11
C GLU A 84 -19.54 -2.73 -8.00
N ILE A 85 -19.73 -2.27 -6.76
CA ILE A 85 -19.27 -3.00 -5.57
C ILE A 85 -20.42 -3.87 -5.08
N VAL A 86 -20.17 -5.15 -4.88
CA VAL A 86 -21.13 -6.11 -4.35
C VAL A 86 -20.61 -6.64 -3.02
N TYR A 87 -21.37 -6.40 -1.96
CA TYR A 87 -21.12 -6.91 -0.61
C TYR A 87 -22.40 -7.55 -0.09
N GLN A 88 -22.32 -8.77 0.47
CA GLN A 88 -23.49 -9.50 1.00
C GLN A 88 -24.71 -9.51 0.05
N ALA A 89 -24.47 -9.77 -1.24
CA ALA A 89 -25.49 -9.77 -2.30
C ALA A 89 -26.20 -8.42 -2.58
N ARG A 90 -25.73 -7.31 -2.01
CA ARG A 90 -26.22 -5.95 -2.31
C ARG A 90 -25.18 -5.16 -3.10
N VAL A 91 -25.67 -4.33 -4.02
CA VAL A 91 -24.83 -3.41 -4.80
C VAL A 91 -24.70 -2.12 -4.01
N TYR A 92 -23.48 -1.60 -3.93
CA TYR A 92 -23.15 -0.36 -3.24
C TYR A 92 -22.46 0.62 -4.18
N ASN A 93 -22.86 1.89 -4.08
CA ASN A 93 -22.07 2.99 -4.60
C ASN A 93 -20.91 3.30 -3.64
N PRO A 94 -19.81 3.94 -4.09
CA PRO A 94 -18.69 4.28 -3.20
C PRO A 94 -19.08 5.07 -1.95
N LYS A 95 -20.05 5.99 -2.07
CA LYS A 95 -20.58 6.76 -0.92
C LYS A 95 -21.34 5.88 0.07
N GLU A 96 -22.15 4.95 -0.44
CA GLU A 96 -22.94 4.02 0.38
C GLU A 96 -22.05 2.95 1.02
N LEU A 97 -21.02 2.49 0.30
CA LEU A 97 -20.01 1.58 0.81
C LEU A 97 -19.34 2.16 2.04
N LYS A 98 -18.93 3.44 1.99
CA LYS A 98 -18.31 4.10 3.16
C LYS A 98 -19.19 4.01 4.39
N ALA A 99 -20.46 4.42 4.29
CA ALA A 99 -21.39 4.37 5.41
C ALA A 99 -21.53 2.95 5.97
N LYS A 100 -21.54 1.93 5.11
CA LYS A 100 -21.56 0.53 5.54
C LYS A 100 -20.29 0.08 6.23
N LEU A 101 -19.12 0.52 5.74
CA LEU A 101 -17.86 0.22 6.39
C LEU A 101 -17.76 0.90 7.75
N ASP A 102 -18.26 2.14 7.87
CA ASP A 102 -18.33 2.85 9.15
C ASP A 102 -19.24 2.10 10.16
N ASP A 103 -20.38 1.57 9.70
CA ASP A 103 -21.27 0.71 10.52
C ASP A 103 -20.55 -0.56 10.99
N GLU A 104 -19.84 -1.26 10.10
CA GLU A 104 -19.10 -2.49 10.41
C GLU A 104 -17.95 -2.22 11.39
N VAL A 105 -17.22 -1.12 11.20
CA VAL A 105 -16.14 -0.69 12.12
C VAL A 105 -16.68 -0.35 13.49
N ALA A 106 -17.83 0.33 13.55
CA ALA A 106 -18.50 0.63 14.81
C ALA A 106 -18.97 -0.66 15.53
N TYR A 107 -19.54 -1.61 14.77
CA TYR A 107 -19.97 -2.90 15.31
C TYR A 107 -18.80 -3.76 15.82
N ASP A 108 -17.66 -3.73 15.13
CA ASP A 108 -16.44 -4.43 15.56
C ASP A 108 -15.91 -3.88 16.90
N ALA A 109 -15.92 -2.55 17.06
CA ALA A 109 -15.45 -1.88 18.27
C ALA A 109 -16.45 -1.88 19.44
N ALA A 110 -17.75 -2.03 19.18
CA ALA A 110 -18.78 -1.96 20.21
C ALA A 110 -18.70 -3.16 21.19
N PRO A 111 -18.96 -2.96 22.50
CA PRO A 111 -18.92 -4.03 23.49
C PRO A 111 -20.05 -5.07 23.29
N PRO A 112 -19.83 -6.34 23.67
CA PRO A 112 -20.87 -7.37 23.66
C PRO A 112 -22.04 -6.98 24.58
N PRO A 113 -23.31 -7.33 24.25
CA PRO A 113 -23.74 -8.20 23.15
C PRO A 113 -23.99 -7.47 21.82
N ARG A 114 -23.87 -6.13 21.79
CA ARG A 114 -24.22 -5.31 20.62
C ARG A 114 -23.11 -5.23 19.57
N GLY A 115 -21.92 -5.70 19.89
CA GLY A 115 -20.76 -5.73 19.00
C GLY A 115 -19.76 -6.80 19.42
N ARG A 116 -18.57 -6.75 18.80
CA ARG A 116 -17.54 -7.80 18.94
C ARG A 116 -16.52 -7.52 20.04
N GLY A 117 -16.53 -6.32 20.61
CA GLY A 117 -15.64 -5.90 21.70
C GLY A 117 -14.17 -5.85 21.30
N ARG A 118 -13.85 -5.70 20.01
CA ARG A 118 -12.45 -5.65 19.57
C ARG A 118 -11.87 -4.26 19.81
N THR A 119 -10.71 -4.22 20.43
CA THR A 119 -9.96 -2.98 20.61
C THR A 119 -9.44 -2.49 19.26
N LYS A 120 -9.62 -1.21 18.98
CA LYS A 120 -8.99 -0.55 17.83
C LYS A 120 -7.48 -0.49 18.03
N GLU A 121 -6.74 -0.53 16.94
CA GLU A 121 -5.29 -0.39 16.95
C GLU A 121 -4.91 1.09 16.84
N GLU A 122 -3.82 1.47 17.48
CA GLU A 122 -3.27 2.82 17.33
C GLU A 122 -2.34 2.83 16.13
N GLY A 123 -2.76 3.56 15.09
CA GLY A 123 -1.94 3.86 13.93
C GLY A 123 -0.94 4.99 14.20
N PRO A 124 -0.11 5.32 13.20
CA PRO A 124 0.78 6.47 13.26
C PRO A 124 -0.01 7.74 13.62
N ASN A 125 0.55 8.59 14.47
CA ASN A 125 -0.08 9.84 14.95
C ASN A 125 -1.35 9.65 15.79
N GLY A 126 -1.54 8.49 16.43
CA GLY A 126 -2.67 8.24 17.34
C GLY A 126 -4.01 8.03 16.64
N VAL A 127 -3.99 7.74 15.33
CA VAL A 127 -5.21 7.46 14.57
C VAL A 127 -5.75 6.09 14.96
N GLN A 128 -7.02 6.01 15.35
CA GLN A 128 -7.65 4.72 15.65
C GLN A 128 -7.97 3.94 14.38
N LEU A 129 -7.36 2.76 14.24
CA LEU A 129 -7.51 1.85 13.12
C LEU A 129 -8.34 0.62 13.50
N SER A 130 -9.17 0.16 12.58
CA SER A 130 -9.93 -1.08 12.73
C SER A 130 -9.06 -2.30 12.45
N ARG A 131 -9.30 -3.39 13.17
CA ARG A 131 -8.67 -4.71 12.95
C ARG A 131 -9.32 -5.50 11.81
N LEU A 132 -10.40 -5.00 11.23
CA LEU A 132 -11.12 -5.65 10.14
C LEU A 132 -10.20 -5.85 8.94
N GLU A 133 -10.25 -7.04 8.36
CA GLU A 133 -9.57 -7.35 7.12
C GLU A 133 -10.57 -7.38 5.98
N ILE A 134 -10.25 -6.74 4.85
CA ILE A 134 -11.09 -6.75 3.67
C ILE A 134 -10.36 -7.45 2.53
N LEU A 135 -11.00 -8.47 1.94
CA LEU A 135 -10.61 -9.05 0.67
C LEU A 135 -11.40 -8.41 -0.46
N ILE A 136 -10.69 -7.69 -1.32
CA ILE A 136 -11.25 -7.08 -2.52
C ILE A 136 -11.01 -8.03 -3.68
N ARG A 137 -12.07 -8.69 -4.12
CA ARG A 137 -12.12 -9.53 -5.32
C ARG A 137 -12.54 -8.68 -6.49
N TYR A 138 -11.73 -8.58 -7.54
CA TYR A 138 -12.08 -7.77 -8.70
C TYR A 138 -11.76 -8.46 -10.02
N ASP A 139 -12.54 -8.14 -11.04
CA ASP A 139 -12.30 -8.63 -12.39
C ASP A 139 -11.14 -7.88 -13.04
N LYS A 140 -10.36 -8.56 -13.88
CA LYS A 140 -9.29 -7.94 -14.69
C LYS A 140 -9.76 -6.75 -15.54
N SER A 141 -11.05 -6.70 -15.87
CA SER A 141 -11.65 -5.62 -16.68
C SER A 141 -11.91 -4.32 -15.89
N VAL A 142 -11.80 -4.35 -14.56
CA VAL A 142 -11.98 -3.17 -13.70
C VAL A 142 -10.74 -2.28 -13.79
N ARG A 143 -10.96 -0.97 -13.95
CA ARG A 143 -9.86 0.00 -14.01
C ARG A 143 -9.26 0.24 -12.64
N SER A 144 -7.93 0.41 -12.59
CA SER A 144 -7.19 0.74 -11.37
C SER A 144 -7.68 2.02 -10.69
N GLU A 145 -8.10 3.02 -11.47
CA GLU A 145 -8.70 4.26 -10.95
C GLU A 145 -9.91 4.00 -10.04
N TYR A 146 -10.75 3.03 -10.41
CA TYR A 146 -11.95 2.68 -9.65
C TYR A 146 -11.58 1.93 -8.35
N LEU A 147 -10.58 1.05 -8.39
CA LEU A 147 -10.05 0.39 -7.19
C LEU A 147 -9.46 1.40 -6.21
N ARG A 148 -8.73 2.42 -6.72
CA ARG A 148 -8.19 3.49 -5.88
C ARG A 148 -9.28 4.23 -5.11
N GLN A 149 -10.43 4.49 -5.74
CA GLN A 149 -11.57 5.10 -5.04
C GLN A 149 -12.09 4.22 -3.91
N ILE A 150 -12.13 2.90 -4.10
CA ILE A 150 -12.55 1.95 -3.06
C ILE A 150 -11.56 1.95 -1.89
N PHE A 151 -10.25 1.88 -2.18
CA PHE A 151 -9.22 1.94 -1.13
C PHE A 151 -9.32 3.22 -0.31
N GLU A 152 -9.56 4.35 -0.97
CA GLU A 152 -9.75 5.62 -0.30
C GLU A 152 -10.96 5.60 0.64
N GLN A 153 -12.07 4.95 0.25
CA GLN A 153 -13.23 4.79 1.15
C GLN A 153 -12.91 3.86 2.33
N CYS A 154 -12.21 2.75 2.11
CA CYS A 154 -11.79 1.85 3.19
C CYS A 154 -10.87 2.55 4.20
N GLN A 155 -9.88 3.30 3.72
CA GLN A 155 -8.97 4.05 4.55
C GLN A 155 -9.70 5.16 5.33
N LYS A 156 -10.65 5.84 4.69
CA LYS A 156 -11.51 6.84 5.35
C LYS A 156 -12.39 6.25 6.45
N ALA A 157 -12.74 4.96 6.36
CA ALA A 157 -13.44 4.22 7.41
C ALA A 157 -12.49 3.71 8.51
N GLY A 158 -11.18 3.96 8.40
CA GLY A 158 -10.18 3.49 9.36
C GLY A 158 -9.78 2.02 9.16
N ILE A 159 -10.09 1.42 8.01
CA ILE A 159 -9.74 0.04 7.68
C ILE A 159 -8.46 0.05 6.84
N TYR A 160 -7.43 -0.64 7.32
CA TYR A 160 -6.11 -0.62 6.71
C TYR A 160 -5.63 -2.00 6.20
N LYS A 161 -6.15 -3.09 6.78
CA LYS A 161 -5.83 -4.46 6.34
C LYS A 161 -6.63 -4.80 5.07
N LEU A 162 -6.02 -4.55 3.91
CA LEU A 162 -6.62 -4.84 2.60
C LEU A 162 -5.87 -5.97 1.90
N LYS A 163 -6.58 -7.01 1.48
CA LYS A 163 -6.11 -8.08 0.61
C LYS A 163 -6.74 -7.95 -0.77
N LEU A 164 -5.96 -8.16 -1.82
CA LEU A 164 -6.43 -8.12 -3.21
C LEU A 164 -6.45 -9.53 -3.80
N ALA A 165 -7.55 -9.87 -4.46
CA ALA A 165 -7.68 -11.08 -5.25
C ALA A 165 -8.26 -10.73 -6.62
N THR A 166 -7.70 -11.30 -7.68
CA THR A 166 -8.27 -11.18 -9.01
C THR A 166 -9.02 -12.45 -9.36
N THR A 167 -10.21 -12.31 -9.94
CA THR A 167 -10.90 -13.45 -10.55
C THR A 167 -10.27 -13.65 -11.92
N GLN A 168 -9.58 -14.77 -12.16
CA GLN A 168 -9.30 -15.20 -13.53
C GLN A 168 -10.64 -15.66 -14.12
N PRO A 169 -11.15 -15.02 -15.19
CA PRO A 169 -12.19 -15.66 -15.97
C PRO A 169 -11.54 -16.87 -16.65
N GLU A 170 -11.94 -18.08 -16.26
CA GLU A 170 -11.64 -19.26 -17.07
C GLU A 170 -12.26 -19.02 -18.46
N GLY A 171 -11.43 -19.29 -19.49
CA GLY A 171 -11.76 -19.05 -20.90
C GLY A 171 -12.85 -19.97 -21.42
#